data_AF-A0AAE3KR91-F1
#
_entry.id   AF-A0AAE3KR91-F1
#
_cell.length_a   1.000
_cell.length_b   1.000
_cell.length_c   1.000
_cell.angle_alpha   90.00
_cell.angle_beta   90.00
_cell.angle_gamma   90.00
#
_symmetry.space_group_name_H-M   'P 1'
#
loop_
_entity.id
_entity.type
_entity.pdbx_description
1 polymer ?
#
loop_
_entity_poly.entity_id
_entity_poly.type
_entity_poly.pdbx_seq_one_letter_code
_entity_poly.pdbx_strand_id
1 'polypeptide(L)'
;MIRFGIVLLVLISSNILGQEISLEKIETHKQKALTYLENSQIKTTTENKTFAGEWPAYMHMTNAFVLLGKSEKYRDSNCFNMTGVFNALAEAYLQDTTQSAIKNMLKNAYPELLSYRKDSLFNFWKLLPPNRDLSRKTDNPEGLLVRRPTHYKLKTRFINNAANVAFDNDDTSMGNLSLFYYSRIFGEKQFQNVGYATFDKYLDTNRKAYHWHNYLVKIPRETNAFLTWQGKEREFKRWSFFKAAMHNLVFYLPSSCANPRPFKPYIPWGANDIDAVVNANILTYLGSTQQLENSKGRKGAERLINYQINRGRWSRAGMYYPNKYHFHYAVSRSMLAGKDKISANGQTILSHLLDTQFQDGHFESRRKVNKKDILQSTVYGLTSLLNLKELGYDVPKDRINLTMSFLLKHQNEDGSWNGGVFFSGGTVVRNVLHFKSEAYTTALMVLAMNKWAHFDSAQ
;
A
#
# COMPACT_ATOMS: atom_id res chain seq x y z
N MET A 1 -11.12 2.66 -71.51
CA MET A 1 -11.57 2.02 -70.26
C MET A 1 -10.42 2.09 -69.26
N ILE A 2 -10.72 2.20 -67.96
CA ILE A 2 -9.82 2.40 -66.80
C ILE A 2 -9.66 3.87 -66.39
N ARG A 3 -10.55 4.26 -65.47
CA ARG A 3 -10.51 5.48 -64.64
C ARG A 3 -9.49 5.27 -63.51
N PHE A 4 -8.56 6.19 -63.33
CA PHE A 4 -7.81 6.30 -62.07
C PHE A 4 -8.61 7.17 -61.09
N GLY A 5 -9.14 6.54 -60.05
CA GLY A 5 -9.75 7.21 -58.90
C GLY A 5 -8.68 7.68 -57.93
N ILE A 6 -8.60 9.00 -57.74
CA ILE A 6 -7.83 9.62 -56.66
C ILE A 6 -8.62 9.39 -55.37
N VAL A 7 -8.13 8.52 -54.50
CA VAL A 7 -8.64 8.37 -53.13
C VAL A 7 -7.98 9.45 -52.27
N LEU A 8 -8.77 10.47 -51.93
CA LEU A 8 -8.40 11.50 -50.98
C LEU A 8 -8.45 10.88 -49.56
N LEU A 9 -7.29 10.55 -49.00
CA LEU A 9 -7.14 10.21 -47.59
C LEU A 9 -7.29 11.49 -46.77
N VAL A 10 -8.52 11.76 -46.31
CA VAL A 10 -8.77 12.75 -45.25
C VAL A 10 -8.17 12.18 -43.97
N LEU A 11 -6.97 12.63 -43.64
CA LEU A 11 -6.43 12.54 -42.29
C LEU A 11 -7.34 13.38 -41.38
N ILE A 12 -8.34 12.73 -40.78
CA ILE A 12 -9.00 13.26 -39.60
C ILE A 12 -7.95 13.17 -38.49
N SER A 13 -7.13 14.22 -38.37
CA SER A 13 -6.50 14.55 -37.10
C SER A 13 -7.64 14.84 -36.14
N SER A 14 -8.08 13.81 -35.43
CA SER A 14 -8.88 13.97 -34.23
C SER A 14 -8.03 14.80 -33.28
N ASN A 15 -8.23 16.11 -33.33
CA ASN A 15 -7.92 17.00 -32.23
C ASN A 15 -8.70 16.43 -31.04
N ILE A 16 -8.03 15.60 -30.24
CA ILE A 16 -8.40 15.33 -28.85
C ILE A 16 -8.13 16.65 -28.14
N LEU A 17 -8.98 17.64 -28.41
CA LEU A 17 -9.18 18.80 -27.54
C LEU A 17 -9.59 18.19 -26.22
N GLY A 18 -8.66 18.19 -25.25
CA GLY A 18 -8.93 17.73 -23.90
C GLY A 18 -10.20 18.41 -23.42
N GLN A 19 -11.19 17.63 -22.99
CA GLN A 19 -12.35 18.21 -22.33
C GLN A 19 -11.82 19.02 -21.14
N GLU A 20 -12.10 20.32 -21.16
CA GLU A 20 -11.78 21.18 -20.04
C GLU A 20 -12.59 20.70 -18.83
N ILE A 21 -11.88 20.30 -17.77
CA ILE A 21 -12.49 19.85 -16.54
C ILE A 21 -12.80 21.10 -15.72
N SER A 22 -14.08 21.33 -15.41
CA SER A 22 -14.46 22.42 -14.51
C SER A 22 -14.34 22.00 -13.04
N LEU A 23 -14.09 22.99 -12.17
CA LEU A 23 -14.13 22.81 -10.71
C LEU A 23 -15.49 22.28 -10.23
N GLU A 24 -16.59 22.73 -10.84
CA GLU A 24 -17.95 22.25 -10.54
C GLU A 24 -18.10 20.74 -10.81
N LYS A 25 -17.54 20.26 -11.93
CA LYS A 25 -17.54 18.84 -12.27
C LYS A 25 -16.74 18.04 -11.24
N ILE A 26 -15.57 18.53 -10.85
CA ILE A 26 -14.74 17.91 -9.81
C ILE A 26 -15.50 17.84 -8.48
N GLU A 27 -16.13 18.94 -8.07
CA GLU A 27 -16.90 19.00 -6.82
C GLU A 27 -18.06 17.99 -6.83
N THR A 28 -18.78 17.89 -7.95
CA THR A 28 -19.87 16.93 -8.11
C THR A 28 -19.40 15.47 -7.93
N HIS A 29 -18.31 15.10 -8.59
CA HIS A 29 -17.75 13.74 -8.48
C HIS A 29 -17.16 13.49 -7.08
N LYS A 30 -16.53 14.50 -6.48
CA LYS A 30 -15.99 14.43 -5.11
C LYS A 30 -17.10 14.23 -4.09
N GLN A 31 -18.22 14.95 -4.19
CA GLN A 31 -19.33 14.79 -3.27
C GLN A 31 -19.93 13.39 -3.34
N LYS A 32 -20.09 12.81 -4.54
CA LYS A 32 -20.51 11.41 -4.70
C LYS A 32 -19.54 10.43 -4.03
N ALA A 33 -18.24 10.67 -4.19
CA ALA A 33 -17.19 9.85 -3.59
C ALA A 33 -17.21 9.92 -2.06
N LEU A 34 -17.40 11.11 -1.48
CA LEU A 34 -17.52 11.31 -0.04
C LEU A 34 -18.77 10.62 0.51
N THR A 35 -19.91 10.74 -0.18
CA THR A 35 -21.15 10.03 0.18
C THR A 35 -20.94 8.52 0.18
N TYR A 36 -20.27 7.95 -0.83
CA TYR A 36 -19.92 6.52 -0.85
C TYR A 36 -19.06 6.13 0.37
N LEU A 37 -18.00 6.89 0.66
CA LEU A 37 -17.08 6.58 1.75
C LEU A 37 -17.78 6.65 3.11
N GLU A 38 -18.68 7.62 3.29
CA GLU A 38 -19.46 7.76 4.51
C GLU A 38 -20.47 6.62 4.67
N ASN A 39 -21.18 6.26 3.60
CA ASN A 39 -22.18 5.19 3.61
C ASN A 39 -21.56 3.80 3.77
N SER A 40 -20.38 3.58 3.18
CA SER A 40 -19.65 2.31 3.26
C SER A 40 -18.90 2.12 4.58
N GLN A 41 -18.64 3.19 5.35
CA GLN A 41 -18.02 3.09 6.66
C GLN A 41 -18.92 2.32 7.63
N ILE A 42 -18.37 1.31 8.29
CA ILE A 42 -19.14 0.45 9.19
C ILE A 42 -19.56 1.21 10.43
N LYS A 43 -20.85 1.14 10.75
CA LYS A 43 -21.45 1.87 11.88
C LYS A 43 -21.43 1.06 13.18
N THR A 44 -21.47 -0.26 13.10
CA THR A 44 -21.53 -1.14 14.28
C THR A 44 -20.56 -2.32 14.18
N THR A 45 -19.99 -2.68 15.32
CA THR A 45 -19.12 -3.86 15.44
C THR A 45 -19.97 -5.11 15.48
N THR A 46 -19.67 -6.06 14.59
CA THR A 46 -20.19 -7.42 14.66
C THR A 46 -19.01 -8.37 14.85
N GLU A 47 -18.95 -9.04 16.00
CA GLU A 47 -17.82 -9.87 16.38
C GLU A 47 -17.45 -10.89 15.28
N ASN A 48 -16.15 -11.02 15.01
CA ASN A 48 -15.60 -11.89 13.96
C ASN A 48 -16.14 -11.61 12.53
N LYS A 49 -16.75 -10.44 12.28
CA LYS A 49 -17.23 -10.04 10.95
C LYS A 49 -16.74 -8.65 10.54
N THR A 50 -17.08 -7.62 11.33
CA THR A 50 -16.86 -6.21 11.01
C THR A 50 -16.63 -5.38 12.26
N PHE A 51 -15.95 -4.26 12.14
CA PHE A 51 -15.71 -3.33 13.25
C PHE A 51 -16.17 -1.93 12.92
N ALA A 52 -16.81 -1.25 13.87
CA ALA A 52 -17.25 0.13 13.68
C ALA A 52 -16.06 1.04 13.33
N GLY A 53 -16.25 1.95 12.38
CA GLY A 53 -15.22 2.86 11.88
C GLY A 53 -14.41 2.31 10.71
N GLU A 54 -14.43 1.00 10.44
CA GLU A 54 -13.67 0.42 9.32
C GLU A 54 -14.36 0.66 7.96
N TRP A 55 -13.56 0.59 6.89
CA TRP A 55 -14.08 0.47 5.53
C TRP A 55 -13.93 -0.96 5.00
N PRO A 56 -14.84 -1.43 4.12
CA PRO A 56 -14.75 -2.75 3.54
C PRO A 56 -13.43 -2.99 2.80
N ALA A 57 -12.77 -4.09 3.16
CA ALA A 57 -11.70 -4.70 2.40
C ALA A 57 -11.97 -6.18 2.22
N TYR A 58 -11.45 -6.73 1.13
CA TYR A 58 -11.67 -8.11 0.77
C TYR A 58 -10.36 -8.82 0.50
N MET A 59 -10.20 -9.96 1.15
CA MET A 59 -9.15 -10.93 0.91
C MET A 59 -9.70 -11.99 -0.07
N HIS A 60 -9.04 -12.17 -1.21
CA HIS A 60 -9.44 -13.11 -2.25
C HIS A 60 -8.34 -14.12 -2.51
N MET A 61 -8.63 -15.40 -2.28
CA MET A 61 -7.81 -16.50 -2.78
C MET A 61 -8.15 -16.73 -4.24
N THR A 62 -7.19 -16.52 -5.14
CA THR A 62 -7.42 -16.65 -6.59
C THR A 62 -7.28 -18.05 -7.14
N ASN A 63 -6.58 -18.91 -6.42
CA ASN A 63 -6.44 -20.33 -6.71
C ASN A 63 -6.59 -21.11 -5.42
N ALA A 64 -7.03 -22.36 -5.52
CA ALA A 64 -6.97 -23.26 -4.39
C ALA A 64 -5.50 -23.44 -3.95
N PHE A 65 -5.26 -23.45 -2.65
CA PHE A 65 -3.94 -23.69 -2.09
C PHE A 65 -4.02 -24.69 -0.94
N VAL A 66 -3.11 -25.65 -0.95
CA VAL A 66 -3.00 -26.67 0.10
C VAL A 66 -2.81 -25.95 1.43
N LEU A 67 -3.64 -26.26 2.44
CA LEU A 67 -3.73 -25.61 3.77
C LEU A 67 -4.58 -24.32 3.85
N LEU A 68 -4.78 -23.58 2.75
CA LEU A 68 -5.65 -22.38 2.70
C LEU A 68 -6.99 -22.62 2.00
N GLY A 69 -7.23 -23.78 1.37
CA GLY A 69 -8.55 -24.13 0.84
C GLY A 69 -8.79 -23.62 -0.57
N LYS A 70 -10.06 -23.33 -0.92
CA LYS A 70 -10.55 -23.09 -2.29
C LYS A 70 -10.48 -21.61 -2.67
N SER A 71 -10.62 -21.31 -3.96
CA SER A 71 -10.74 -19.94 -4.46
C SER A 71 -12.04 -19.31 -3.94
N GLU A 72 -11.93 -18.28 -3.11
CA GLU A 72 -13.09 -17.60 -2.51
C GLU A 72 -12.70 -16.19 -2.02
N LYS A 73 -13.67 -15.27 -2.06
CA LYS A 73 -13.56 -13.88 -1.62
C LYS A 73 -14.18 -13.75 -0.23
N TYR A 74 -13.39 -13.27 0.72
CA TYR A 74 -13.82 -13.03 2.09
C TYR A 74 -13.65 -11.55 2.43
N ARG A 75 -14.54 -11.02 3.26
CA ARG A 75 -14.28 -9.75 3.93
C ARG A 75 -13.11 -9.92 4.90
N ASP A 76 -12.27 -8.90 5.04
CA ASP A 76 -11.17 -8.89 6.00
C ASP A 76 -10.94 -7.50 6.57
N SER A 77 -10.53 -7.44 7.83
CA SER A 77 -10.14 -6.21 8.52
C SER A 77 -8.63 -6.20 8.66
N ASN A 78 -7.96 -5.26 7.99
CA ASN A 78 -6.51 -5.14 8.01
C ASN A 78 -6.04 -3.68 8.13
N CYS A 79 -4.87 -3.51 8.74
CA CYS A 79 -4.27 -2.21 9.01
C CYS A 79 -3.96 -1.44 7.73
N PHE A 80 -3.51 -2.14 6.69
CA PHE A 80 -3.19 -1.52 5.39
C PHE A 80 -4.37 -0.74 4.81
N ASN A 81 -5.55 -1.37 4.73
CA ASN A 81 -6.75 -0.70 4.22
C ASN A 81 -7.16 0.47 5.12
N MET A 82 -7.14 0.24 6.43
CA MET A 82 -7.54 1.26 7.41
C MET A 82 -6.66 2.50 7.33
N THR A 83 -5.35 2.33 7.41
CA THR A 83 -4.38 3.44 7.37
C THR A 83 -4.32 4.05 5.98
N GLY A 84 -4.48 3.26 4.91
CA GLY A 84 -4.55 3.74 3.54
C GLY A 84 -5.71 4.72 3.29
N VAL A 85 -6.93 4.34 3.68
CA VAL A 85 -8.12 5.21 3.57
C VAL A 85 -7.97 6.42 4.50
N PHE A 86 -7.59 6.18 5.75
CA PHE A 86 -7.46 7.24 6.76
C PHE A 86 -6.47 8.31 6.32
N ASN A 87 -5.26 7.92 5.89
CA ASN A 87 -4.22 8.88 5.49
C ASN A 87 -4.62 9.65 4.24
N ALA A 88 -5.20 8.99 3.23
CA ALA A 88 -5.65 9.66 2.01
C ALA A 88 -6.73 10.73 2.31
N LEU A 89 -7.71 10.38 3.14
CA LEU A 89 -8.75 11.31 3.58
C LEU A 89 -8.19 12.44 4.45
N ALA A 90 -7.28 12.13 5.38
CA ALA A 90 -6.67 13.15 6.22
C ALA A 90 -5.83 14.15 5.42
N GLU A 91 -5.06 13.69 4.44
CA GLU A 91 -4.36 14.56 3.50
C GLU A 91 -5.31 15.41 2.67
N ALA A 92 -6.40 14.81 2.17
CA ALA A 92 -7.43 15.53 1.43
C ALA A 92 -8.05 16.65 2.29
N TYR A 93 -8.40 16.36 3.55
CA TYR A 93 -8.93 17.35 4.47
C TYR A 93 -7.94 18.47 4.81
N LEU A 94 -6.65 18.14 4.94
CA LEU A 94 -5.62 19.14 5.19
C LEU A 94 -5.38 20.08 3.99
N GLN A 95 -5.81 19.70 2.79
CA GLN A 95 -5.82 20.57 1.61
C GLN A 95 -7.08 21.43 1.50
N ASP A 96 -8.21 20.91 1.98
CA ASP A 96 -9.49 21.63 2.02
C ASP A 96 -10.23 21.30 3.34
N THR A 97 -10.03 22.18 4.32
CA THR A 97 -10.56 21.98 5.68
C THR A 97 -12.06 22.21 5.79
N THR A 98 -12.72 22.64 4.71
CA THR A 98 -14.18 22.85 4.67
C THR A 98 -14.95 21.53 4.57
N GLN A 99 -14.28 20.43 4.20
CA GLN A 99 -14.87 19.09 4.00
C GLN A 99 -15.18 18.38 5.33
N SER A 100 -16.20 18.87 6.05
CA SER A 100 -16.61 18.37 7.37
C SER A 100 -16.96 16.88 7.40
N ALA A 101 -17.48 16.33 6.30
CA ALA A 101 -17.77 14.90 6.16
C ALA A 101 -16.51 14.03 6.38
N ILE A 102 -15.35 14.47 5.87
CA ILE A 102 -14.08 13.77 6.11
C ILE A 102 -13.74 13.75 7.59
N LYS A 103 -13.88 14.90 8.27
CA LYS A 103 -13.58 15.01 9.71
C LYS A 103 -14.41 14.01 10.52
N ASN A 104 -15.69 13.85 10.22
CA ASN A 104 -16.55 12.88 10.89
C ASN A 104 -16.10 11.43 10.63
N MET A 105 -15.79 11.09 9.38
CA MET A 105 -15.28 9.77 9.02
C MET A 105 -13.97 9.41 9.74
N LEU A 106 -13.02 10.35 9.82
CA LEU A 106 -11.74 10.15 10.53
C LEU A 106 -11.96 9.95 12.03
N LYS A 107 -12.85 10.74 12.65
CA LYS A 107 -13.20 10.59 14.07
C LYS A 107 -13.80 9.22 14.37
N ASN A 108 -14.69 8.73 13.50
CA ASN A 108 -15.30 7.40 13.63
C ASN A 108 -14.29 6.27 13.41
N ALA A 109 -13.32 6.45 12.52
CA ALA A 109 -12.29 5.44 12.22
C ALA A 109 -11.21 5.33 13.30
N TYR A 110 -10.97 6.39 14.07
CA TYR A 110 -9.85 6.48 15.01
C TYR A 110 -9.83 5.37 16.08
N PRO A 111 -10.93 5.02 16.77
CA PRO A 111 -10.92 3.92 17.73
C PRO A 111 -10.51 2.58 17.12
N GLU A 112 -10.98 2.30 15.90
CA GLU A 112 -10.69 1.05 15.19
C GLU A 112 -9.27 1.01 14.63
N LEU A 113 -8.73 2.15 14.17
CA LEU A 113 -7.31 2.30 13.83
C LEU A 113 -6.41 1.85 15.00
N LEU A 114 -6.75 2.24 16.24
CA LEU A 114 -5.99 1.86 17.42
C LEU A 114 -6.04 0.37 17.74
N SER A 115 -7.02 -0.39 17.21
CA SER A 115 -7.11 -1.84 17.43
C SER A 115 -5.96 -2.64 16.78
N TYR A 116 -5.29 -2.08 15.78
CA TYR A 116 -4.10 -2.66 15.14
C TYR A 116 -2.80 -2.31 15.87
N ARG A 117 -2.86 -1.37 16.82
CA ARG A 117 -1.71 -0.83 17.54
C ARG A 117 -1.47 -1.62 18.82
N LYS A 118 -0.20 -1.87 19.12
CA LYS A 118 0.24 -2.27 20.46
C LYS A 118 1.55 -1.57 20.76
N ASP A 119 1.55 -0.81 21.85
CA ASP A 119 2.57 0.22 22.11
C ASP A 119 2.72 1.11 20.86
N SER A 120 3.91 1.51 20.45
CA SER A 120 4.09 2.34 19.24
C SER A 120 4.01 1.59 17.90
N LEU A 121 3.74 0.28 17.92
CA LEU A 121 3.85 -0.59 16.74
C LEU A 121 2.48 -0.97 16.17
N PHE A 122 2.40 -1.10 14.86
CA PHE A 122 1.19 -1.54 14.16
C PHE A 122 1.43 -2.85 13.40
N ASN A 123 0.35 -3.58 13.20
CA ASN A 123 0.38 -4.86 12.51
C ASN A 123 -0.78 -4.99 11.53
N PHE A 124 -0.52 -5.69 10.43
CA PHE A 124 -1.49 -6.05 9.42
C PHE A 124 -2.82 -6.56 9.97
N TRP A 125 -2.79 -7.47 10.95
CA TRP A 125 -3.98 -7.97 11.64
C TRP A 125 -3.98 -7.61 13.12
N LYS A 126 -5.18 -7.31 13.62
CA LYS A 126 -5.44 -7.10 15.04
C LYS A 126 -5.34 -8.40 15.84
N LEU A 127 -5.23 -8.27 17.16
CA LEU A 127 -5.24 -9.38 18.10
C LEU A 127 -6.68 -9.91 18.30
N LEU A 128 -6.88 -11.21 18.06
CA LEU A 128 -8.16 -11.90 18.22
C LEU A 128 -7.96 -13.25 18.92
N PRO A 129 -9.00 -13.81 19.56
CA PRO A 129 -8.95 -15.19 20.05
C PRO A 129 -8.61 -16.14 18.90
N PRO A 130 -7.74 -17.15 19.11
CA PRO A 130 -7.40 -18.11 18.07
C PRO A 130 -8.62 -18.94 17.67
N ASN A 131 -8.71 -19.31 16.40
CA ASN A 131 -9.82 -20.14 15.90
C ASN A 131 -9.75 -21.61 16.37
N ARG A 132 -8.64 -22.00 17.02
CA ARG A 132 -8.34 -23.36 17.48
C ARG A 132 -7.07 -23.40 18.35
N ASP A 133 -6.77 -24.56 18.93
CA ASP A 133 -5.48 -24.80 19.58
C ASP A 133 -4.30 -24.68 18.63
N LEU A 134 -3.28 -23.93 19.05
CA LEU A 134 -2.12 -23.62 18.23
C LEU A 134 -1.00 -24.67 18.32
N SER A 135 -1.03 -25.49 19.36
CA SER A 135 -0.09 -26.57 19.64
C SER A 135 -0.82 -27.92 19.72
N ARG A 136 -0.06 -29.01 19.57
CA ARG A 136 -0.55 -30.38 19.84
C ARG A 136 -0.13 -30.87 21.23
N LYS A 137 0.83 -30.20 21.87
CA LYS A 137 1.48 -30.65 23.10
C LYS A 137 1.10 -29.82 24.32
N THR A 138 0.54 -28.65 24.09
CA THR A 138 0.32 -27.63 25.12
C THR A 138 -0.98 -26.93 24.78
N ASP A 139 -1.82 -26.72 25.78
CA ASP A 139 -3.05 -25.95 25.60
C ASP A 139 -2.72 -24.48 25.31
N ASN A 140 -3.70 -23.78 24.76
CA ASN A 140 -3.58 -22.34 24.61
C ASN A 140 -3.60 -21.70 26.02
N PRO A 141 -2.66 -20.79 26.34
CA PRO A 141 -2.73 -20.01 27.57
C PRO A 141 -4.08 -19.29 27.68
N GLU A 142 -4.57 -19.14 28.90
CA GLU A 142 -5.79 -18.38 29.17
C GLU A 142 -5.64 -16.94 28.65
N GLY A 143 -6.70 -16.43 28.01
CA GLY A 143 -6.70 -15.10 27.41
C GLY A 143 -5.76 -14.92 26.21
N LEU A 144 -5.21 -16.01 25.64
CA LEU A 144 -4.34 -15.92 24.47
C LEU A 144 -5.03 -15.19 23.30
N LEU A 145 -4.40 -14.12 22.83
CA LEU A 145 -4.75 -13.47 21.58
C LEU A 145 -3.63 -13.66 20.55
N VAL A 146 -4.03 -13.81 19.29
CA VAL A 146 -3.13 -13.94 18.15
C VAL A 146 -3.61 -13.09 16.99
N ARG A 147 -2.70 -12.77 16.08
CA ARG A 147 -3.04 -12.06 14.86
C ARG A 147 -3.56 -13.03 13.82
N ARG A 148 -4.68 -12.69 13.19
CA ARG A 148 -5.32 -13.50 12.15
C ARG A 148 -6.33 -12.68 11.36
N PRO A 149 -6.73 -13.14 10.15
CA PRO A 149 -7.91 -12.65 9.48
C PRO A 149 -9.13 -12.66 10.40
N THR A 150 -9.98 -11.66 10.25
CA THR A 150 -11.20 -11.51 11.06
C THR A 150 -12.23 -12.57 10.69
N HIS A 151 -12.59 -12.64 9.41
CA HIS A 151 -13.68 -13.47 8.92
C HIS A 151 -13.22 -14.87 8.47
N TYR A 152 -12.07 -14.94 7.79
CA TYR A 152 -11.61 -16.17 7.20
C TYR A 152 -11.04 -17.14 8.26
N LYS A 153 -11.75 -18.26 8.47
CA LYS A 153 -11.38 -19.27 9.47
C LYS A 153 -10.22 -20.14 8.97
N LEU A 154 -9.04 -19.90 9.55
CA LEU A 154 -7.84 -20.68 9.28
C LEU A 154 -7.98 -22.12 9.79
N LYS A 155 -7.97 -23.10 8.87
CA LYS A 155 -8.31 -24.50 9.21
C LYS A 155 -7.20 -25.26 9.92
N THR A 156 -5.92 -24.98 9.67
CA THR A 156 -4.81 -25.80 10.18
C THR A 156 -4.00 -25.05 11.24
N ARG A 157 -3.42 -25.78 12.21
CA ARG A 157 -2.53 -25.19 13.24
C ARG A 157 -1.37 -24.43 12.60
N PHE A 158 -0.78 -25.01 11.55
CA PHE A 158 0.32 -24.41 10.81
C PHE A 158 -0.05 -23.03 10.26
N ILE A 159 -1.20 -22.91 9.58
CA ILE A 159 -1.65 -21.63 9.03
C ILE A 159 -2.05 -20.63 10.12
N ASN A 160 -2.67 -21.09 11.22
CA ASN A 160 -2.93 -20.20 12.36
C ASN A 160 -1.64 -19.61 12.93
N ASN A 161 -0.61 -20.45 13.11
CA ASN A 161 0.70 -19.99 13.58
C ASN A 161 1.38 -19.07 12.55
N ALA A 162 1.21 -19.34 11.25
CA ALA A 162 1.76 -18.49 10.19
C ALA A 162 1.06 -17.12 10.13
N ALA A 163 -0.26 -17.07 10.37
CA ALA A 163 -1.02 -15.82 10.36
C ALA A 163 -0.69 -14.88 11.52
N ASN A 164 -0.16 -15.42 12.62
CA ASN A 164 0.31 -14.64 13.75
C ASN A 164 1.63 -13.93 13.41
N VAL A 165 1.61 -12.98 12.49
CA VAL A 165 2.81 -12.31 11.97
C VAL A 165 3.44 -11.37 13.00
N ALA A 166 4.75 -11.11 12.88
CA ALA A 166 5.41 -10.04 13.60
C ALA A 166 4.85 -8.67 13.19
N PHE A 167 5.04 -7.64 14.03
CA PHE A 167 4.85 -6.25 13.56
C PHE A 167 5.79 -5.97 12.40
N ASP A 168 5.49 -4.95 11.61
CA ASP A 168 6.28 -4.55 10.46
C ASP A 168 6.37 -3.03 10.38
N ASN A 169 7.41 -2.56 9.70
CA ASN A 169 7.71 -1.15 9.54
C ASN A 169 6.73 -0.45 8.59
N ASP A 170 6.05 -1.18 7.73
CA ASP A 170 5.11 -0.62 6.75
C ASP A 170 3.85 -0.14 7.47
N ASP A 171 3.13 -1.06 8.11
CA ASP A 171 1.95 -0.78 8.93
C ASP A 171 2.32 0.17 10.09
N THR A 172 3.49 0.00 10.72
CA THR A 172 3.95 0.91 11.79
C THR A 172 4.15 2.34 11.28
N SER A 173 4.74 2.54 10.11
CA SER A 173 4.92 3.89 9.56
C SER A 173 3.58 4.50 9.15
N MET A 174 2.72 3.74 8.47
CA MET A 174 1.42 4.22 7.99
C MET A 174 0.43 4.48 9.13
N GLY A 175 0.41 3.62 10.16
CA GLY A 175 -0.43 3.78 11.34
C GLY A 175 -0.01 4.97 12.19
N ASN A 176 1.28 5.17 12.43
CA ASN A 176 1.75 6.36 13.14
C ASN A 176 1.60 7.64 12.31
N LEU A 177 1.62 7.56 10.98
CA LEU A 177 1.26 8.69 10.12
C LEU A 177 -0.22 9.07 10.28
N SER A 178 -1.11 8.08 10.41
CA SER A 178 -2.53 8.32 10.72
C SER A 178 -2.71 9.02 12.07
N LEU A 179 -1.97 8.60 13.10
CA LEU A 179 -1.99 9.26 14.41
C LEU A 179 -1.47 10.70 14.32
N PHE A 180 -0.40 10.94 13.57
CA PHE A 180 0.14 12.28 13.34
C PHE A 180 -0.89 13.20 12.68
N TYR A 181 -1.58 12.72 11.63
CA TYR A 181 -2.62 13.51 10.97
C TYR A 181 -3.83 13.73 11.86
N TYR A 182 -4.26 12.72 12.62
CA TYR A 182 -5.35 12.88 13.58
C TYR A 182 -5.02 13.98 14.60
N SER A 183 -3.82 13.97 15.20
CA SER A 183 -3.39 15.03 16.11
C SER A 183 -3.35 16.41 15.46
N ARG A 184 -2.98 16.50 14.17
CA ARG A 184 -3.00 17.78 13.43
C ARG A 184 -4.42 18.29 13.17
N ILE A 185 -5.36 17.40 12.85
CA ILE A 185 -6.73 17.77 12.48
C ILE A 185 -7.59 18.09 13.71
N PHE A 186 -7.42 17.34 14.80
CA PHE A 186 -8.26 17.43 15.99
C PHE A 186 -7.59 18.16 17.16
N GLY A 187 -6.29 18.44 17.09
CA GLY A 187 -5.53 19.04 18.22
C GLY A 187 -5.28 18.07 19.37
N GLU A 188 -5.66 16.80 19.23
CA GLU A 188 -5.54 15.77 20.28
C GLU A 188 -4.17 15.07 20.20
N LYS A 189 -3.28 15.34 21.15
CA LYS A 189 -1.97 14.68 21.26
C LYS A 189 -2.01 13.52 22.25
N GLN A 190 -2.80 12.49 21.95
CA GLN A 190 -2.89 11.31 22.81
C GLN A 190 -1.61 10.47 22.80
N PHE A 191 -0.89 10.44 21.67
CA PHE A 191 0.34 9.69 21.51
C PHE A 191 1.47 10.59 21.02
N GLN A 192 2.67 10.36 21.54
CA GLN A 192 3.88 10.95 20.97
C GLN A 192 4.20 10.28 19.63
N ASN A 193 4.75 11.06 18.70
CA ASN A 193 5.29 10.53 17.45
C ASN A 193 6.33 9.45 17.78
N VAL A 194 6.20 8.29 17.15
CA VAL A 194 7.21 7.23 17.29
C VAL A 194 8.56 7.71 16.74
N GLY A 195 9.61 7.51 17.52
CA GLY A 195 10.96 7.93 17.16
C GLY A 195 11.53 7.13 15.97
N TYR A 196 12.37 7.78 15.16
CA TYR A 196 13.14 7.14 14.07
C TYR A 196 13.91 5.89 14.53
N ALA A 197 14.34 5.86 15.79
CA ALA A 197 15.04 4.72 16.40
C ALA A 197 14.25 3.41 16.36
N THR A 198 12.92 3.47 16.33
CA THR A 198 12.06 2.29 16.18
C THR A 198 12.29 1.59 14.84
N PHE A 199 12.46 2.37 13.76
CA PHE A 199 12.72 1.84 12.42
C PHE A 199 14.20 1.47 12.24
N ASP A 200 15.13 2.30 12.74
CA ASP A 200 16.58 2.08 12.68
C ASP A 200 17.05 0.82 13.44
N LYS A 201 16.22 0.28 14.33
CA LYS A 201 16.48 -1.01 14.98
C LYS A 201 16.52 -2.18 13.98
N TYR A 202 15.85 -2.04 12.84
CA TYR A 202 15.67 -3.10 11.84
C TYR A 202 16.21 -2.66 10.49
N LEU A 203 17.54 -2.58 10.38
CA LEU A 203 18.25 -2.24 9.15
C LEU A 203 18.86 -3.47 8.49
N ASP A 204 18.98 -3.43 7.16
CA ASP A 204 19.71 -4.41 6.37
C ASP A 204 21.22 -4.21 6.51
N THR A 205 21.76 -4.64 7.67
CA THR A 205 23.19 -4.53 8.00
C THR A 205 23.70 -5.89 8.50
N ASN A 206 24.78 -6.41 7.90
CA ASN A 206 25.46 -7.65 8.30
C ASN A 206 24.52 -8.87 8.50
N ARG A 207 23.48 -8.99 7.67
CA ARG A 207 22.44 -10.01 7.83
C ARG A 207 22.88 -11.39 7.37
N LYS A 208 22.59 -12.39 8.21
CA LYS A 208 22.86 -13.82 7.95
C LYS A 208 21.68 -14.59 7.36
N ALA A 209 20.52 -13.95 7.21
CA ALA A 209 19.32 -14.55 6.64
C ALA A 209 18.77 -13.71 5.49
N TYR A 210 19.48 -13.70 4.35
CA TYR A 210 19.03 -12.95 3.19
C TYR A 210 17.82 -13.59 2.52
N HIS A 211 16.76 -12.82 2.28
CA HIS A 211 15.52 -13.35 1.74
C HIS A 211 15.66 -13.69 0.25
N TRP A 212 15.18 -14.87 -0.14
CA TRP A 212 15.34 -15.43 -1.48
C TRP A 212 14.74 -14.54 -2.57
N HIS A 213 13.64 -13.83 -2.28
CA HIS A 213 13.04 -12.93 -3.26
C HIS A 213 13.95 -11.72 -3.54
N ASN A 214 14.55 -11.13 -2.50
CA ASN A 214 15.48 -10.01 -2.67
C ASN A 214 16.70 -10.44 -3.48
N TYR A 215 17.16 -11.70 -3.32
CA TYR A 215 18.17 -12.30 -4.18
C TYR A 215 17.72 -12.44 -5.64
N LEU A 216 16.53 -13.00 -5.90
CA LEU A 216 16.03 -13.19 -7.27
C LEU A 216 15.82 -11.87 -8.02
N VAL A 217 15.35 -10.85 -7.32
CA VAL A 217 15.23 -9.50 -7.89
C VAL A 217 16.53 -8.70 -7.75
N LYS A 218 17.65 -9.33 -7.39
CA LYS A 218 19.00 -8.75 -7.35
C LYS A 218 19.04 -7.42 -6.57
N ILE A 219 18.46 -7.36 -5.38
CA ILE A 219 18.72 -6.28 -4.43
C ILE A 219 20.14 -6.48 -3.89
N PRO A 220 20.96 -5.42 -3.78
CA PRO A 220 22.27 -5.51 -3.14
C PRO A 220 22.12 -5.99 -1.70
N ARG A 221 23.16 -6.63 -1.14
CA ARG A 221 23.21 -6.91 0.29
C ARG A 221 23.74 -5.69 1.02
N GLU A 222 23.43 -5.59 2.31
CA GLU A 222 23.97 -4.54 3.18
C GLU A 222 23.62 -3.14 2.69
N THR A 223 22.38 -3.00 2.22
CA THR A 223 21.86 -1.72 1.75
C THR A 223 21.82 -0.67 2.85
N ASN A 224 21.77 -1.12 4.12
CA ASN A 224 21.42 -0.33 5.30
C ASN A 224 20.03 0.32 5.19
N ALA A 225 19.18 -0.17 4.28
CA ALA A 225 17.78 0.21 4.18
C ALA A 225 16.97 -0.45 5.31
N PHE A 226 15.75 0.03 5.54
CA PHE A 226 14.86 -0.57 6.54
C PHE A 226 14.37 -1.93 6.07
N LEU A 227 14.31 -2.88 7.00
CA LEU A 227 13.66 -4.17 6.79
C LEU A 227 12.14 -4.04 6.92
N THR A 228 11.40 -4.95 6.31
CA THR A 228 9.93 -4.95 6.42
C THR A 228 9.49 -5.34 7.83
N TRP A 229 9.95 -6.48 8.36
CA TRP A 229 9.43 -7.03 9.62
C TRP A 229 10.22 -6.54 10.85
N GLN A 230 9.51 -6.20 11.93
CA GLN A 230 10.07 -5.89 13.24
C GLN A 230 10.10 -7.14 14.12
N GLY A 231 10.91 -8.12 13.72
CA GLY A 231 11.03 -9.40 14.41
C GLY A 231 12.44 -9.98 14.36
N LYS A 232 12.66 -11.02 15.16
CA LYS A 232 13.92 -11.79 15.13
C LYS A 232 13.91 -12.79 13.99
N GLU A 233 14.85 -12.65 13.07
CA GLU A 233 15.12 -13.63 12.02
C GLU A 233 15.72 -14.91 12.60
N ARG A 234 15.51 -16.05 11.92
CA ARG A 234 16.32 -17.24 12.19
C ARG A 234 17.57 -17.18 11.31
N GLU A 235 18.71 -16.99 11.94
CA GLU A 235 19.98 -16.90 11.23
C GLU A 235 20.46 -18.24 10.69
N PHE A 236 21.12 -18.19 9.53
CA PHE A 236 21.92 -19.30 9.04
C PHE A 236 23.37 -19.15 9.51
N LYS A 237 24.01 -20.24 9.97
CA LYS A 237 25.47 -20.25 10.24
C LYS A 237 26.28 -19.77 9.03
N ARG A 238 25.90 -20.25 7.84
CA ARG A 238 26.37 -19.79 6.53
C ARG A 238 25.16 -19.75 5.60
N TRP A 239 24.90 -18.59 5.02
CA TRP A 239 23.78 -18.40 4.11
C TRP A 239 24.16 -18.85 2.69
N SER A 240 23.26 -19.55 2.01
CA SER A 240 23.30 -19.75 0.57
C SER A 240 21.89 -19.73 0.00
N PHE A 241 21.75 -19.35 -1.27
CA PHE A 241 20.45 -19.34 -1.95
C PHE A 241 19.78 -20.71 -1.90
N PHE A 242 20.51 -21.79 -2.20
CA PHE A 242 19.98 -23.15 -2.17
C PHE A 242 19.48 -23.56 -0.77
N LYS A 243 20.19 -23.16 0.29
CA LYS A 243 19.74 -23.43 1.65
C LYS A 243 18.45 -22.69 1.98
N ALA A 244 18.38 -21.40 1.66
CA ALA A 244 17.16 -20.62 1.84
C ALA A 244 15.99 -21.22 1.03
N ALA A 245 16.22 -21.60 -0.24
CA ALA A 245 15.22 -22.25 -1.08
C ALA A 245 14.75 -23.58 -0.49
N MET A 246 15.67 -24.43 -0.01
CA MET A 246 15.34 -25.72 0.62
C MET A 246 14.44 -25.53 1.85
N HIS A 247 14.80 -24.60 2.75
CA HIS A 247 13.98 -24.29 3.91
C HIS A 247 12.58 -23.80 3.53
N ASN A 248 12.45 -23.05 2.43
CA ASN A 248 11.15 -22.66 1.90
C ASN A 248 10.39 -23.86 1.31
N LEU A 249 11.04 -24.80 0.62
CA LEU A 249 10.36 -26.00 0.10
C LEU A 249 9.79 -26.88 1.22
N VAL A 250 10.50 -26.97 2.34
CA VAL A 250 10.08 -27.77 3.51
C VAL A 250 9.53 -26.91 4.65
N PHE A 251 8.89 -25.77 4.36
CA PHE A 251 8.42 -24.81 5.36
C PHE A 251 7.53 -25.44 6.46
N TYR A 252 6.84 -26.54 6.16
CA TYR A 252 5.93 -27.23 7.08
C TYR A 252 6.64 -28.17 8.07
N LEU A 253 7.93 -28.46 7.86
CA LEU A 253 8.73 -29.28 8.77
C LEU A 253 9.30 -28.44 9.93
N PRO A 254 9.29 -28.92 11.19
CA PRO A 254 9.83 -28.19 12.35
C PRO A 254 11.30 -27.79 12.24
N SER A 255 12.09 -28.55 11.46
CA SER A 255 13.50 -28.26 11.16
C SER A 255 13.68 -27.04 10.25
N SER A 256 12.62 -26.58 9.58
CA SER A 256 12.71 -25.42 8.70
C SER A 256 12.77 -24.09 9.46
N CYS A 257 13.60 -23.16 9.00
CA CYS A 257 13.59 -21.79 9.50
C CYS A 257 12.27 -21.06 9.17
N ALA A 258 11.59 -21.46 8.09
CA ALA A 258 10.30 -20.94 7.66
C ALA A 258 9.11 -21.57 8.40
N ASN A 259 9.34 -22.48 9.36
CA ASN A 259 8.27 -23.11 10.12
C ASN A 259 7.77 -22.18 11.25
N PRO A 260 6.49 -21.76 11.24
CA PRO A 260 5.90 -20.92 12.28
C PRO A 260 5.73 -21.73 13.56
N ARG A 261 5.99 -21.10 14.71
CA ARG A 261 5.90 -21.75 16.03
C ARG A 261 4.64 -21.32 16.77
N PRO A 262 4.02 -22.22 17.55
CA PRO A 262 2.91 -21.85 18.43
C PRO A 262 3.29 -20.65 19.30
N PHE A 263 2.34 -19.74 19.50
CA PHE A 263 2.45 -18.59 20.41
C PHE A 263 3.55 -17.56 20.09
N LYS A 264 4.28 -17.71 18.98
CA LYS A 264 5.36 -16.80 18.60
C LYS A 264 5.00 -16.05 17.32
N PRO A 265 5.21 -14.72 17.28
CA PRO A 265 5.07 -13.98 16.05
C PRO A 265 5.98 -14.51 14.95
N TYR A 266 5.46 -14.57 13.73
CA TYR A 266 6.10 -15.18 12.58
C TYR A 266 6.59 -14.12 11.58
N ILE A 267 7.83 -14.27 11.13
CA ILE A 267 8.34 -13.55 9.95
C ILE A 267 8.08 -14.45 8.75
N PRO A 268 7.29 -14.01 7.75
CA PRO A 268 7.04 -14.79 6.55
C PRO A 268 8.33 -15.36 5.95
N TRP A 269 8.29 -16.64 5.57
CA TRP A 269 9.41 -17.36 4.98
C TRP A 269 10.64 -17.52 5.90
N GLY A 270 10.53 -17.16 7.18
CA GLY A 270 11.58 -17.29 8.19
C GLY A 270 12.78 -16.35 8.01
N ALA A 271 12.73 -15.46 7.02
CA ALA A 271 13.73 -14.47 6.70
C ALA A 271 13.03 -13.15 6.36
N ASN A 272 13.53 -12.06 6.90
CA ASN A 272 13.02 -10.72 6.69
C ASN A 272 13.41 -10.21 5.30
N ASP A 273 12.69 -9.25 4.77
CA ASP A 273 12.89 -8.74 3.43
C ASP A 273 13.09 -7.23 3.44
N ILE A 274 13.49 -6.72 2.27
CA ILE A 274 13.63 -5.29 2.01
C ILE A 274 12.70 -4.97 0.84
N ASP A 275 11.87 -3.96 1.00
CA ASP A 275 10.89 -3.53 0.01
C ASP A 275 10.99 -2.01 -0.18
N ALA A 276 11.05 -1.57 -1.44
CA ALA A 276 11.26 -0.15 -1.75
C ALA A 276 10.01 0.70 -1.48
N VAL A 277 8.81 0.11 -1.55
CA VAL A 277 7.55 0.79 -1.19
C VAL A 277 7.48 0.95 0.33
N VAL A 278 7.81 -0.09 1.10
CA VAL A 278 7.90 -0.02 2.57
C VAL A 278 8.89 1.07 2.99
N ASN A 279 10.07 1.10 2.37
CA ASN A 279 11.07 2.14 2.65
C ASN A 279 10.56 3.55 2.29
N ALA A 280 9.82 3.70 1.19
CA ALA A 280 9.20 4.98 0.86
C ALA A 280 8.11 5.41 1.87
N ASN A 281 7.30 4.47 2.39
CA ASN A 281 6.31 4.75 3.43
C ASN A 281 6.97 5.19 4.74
N ILE A 282 8.06 4.54 5.15
CA ILE A 282 8.87 4.97 6.32
C ILE A 282 9.42 6.37 6.10
N LEU A 283 10.03 6.64 4.95
CA LEU A 283 10.54 7.98 4.63
C LEU A 283 9.43 9.04 4.61
N THR A 284 8.21 8.69 4.17
CA THR A 284 7.05 9.57 4.24
C THR A 284 6.74 9.95 5.68
N TYR A 285 6.65 8.96 6.58
CA TYR A 285 6.43 9.20 8.01
C TYR A 285 7.53 10.05 8.64
N LEU A 286 8.80 9.68 8.42
CA LEU A 286 9.94 10.41 8.96
C LEU A 286 10.02 11.84 8.41
N GLY A 287 9.67 12.06 7.14
CA GLY A 287 9.60 13.40 6.54
C GLY A 287 8.51 14.25 7.18
N SER A 288 7.29 13.71 7.26
CA SER A 288 6.14 14.40 7.87
C SER A 288 6.36 14.76 9.34
N THR A 289 7.13 13.95 10.06
CA THR A 289 7.45 14.17 11.48
C THR A 289 8.82 14.82 11.72
N GLN A 290 9.51 15.27 10.67
CA GLN A 290 10.80 15.96 10.73
C GLN A 290 11.95 15.15 11.38
N GLN A 291 11.94 13.83 11.18
CA GLN A 291 12.91 12.91 11.77
C GLN A 291 13.93 12.34 10.76
N LEU A 292 13.86 12.72 9.48
CA LEU A 292 14.72 12.19 8.41
C LEU A 292 16.22 12.26 8.71
N GLU A 293 16.70 13.42 9.15
CA GLU A 293 18.15 13.64 9.36
C GLU A 293 18.74 12.82 10.50
N ASN A 294 17.89 12.40 11.44
CA ASN A 294 18.33 11.62 12.59
C ASN A 294 18.41 10.12 12.29
N SER A 295 17.73 9.65 11.24
CA SER A 295 17.66 8.23 10.91
C SER A 295 18.90 7.74 10.18
N LYS A 296 19.51 6.68 10.72
CA LYS A 296 20.61 5.95 10.10
C LYS A 296 20.17 5.23 8.82
N GLY A 297 18.92 4.75 8.79
CA GLY A 297 18.36 4.03 7.64
C GLY A 297 18.06 4.91 6.43
N ARG A 298 17.94 6.24 6.58
CA ARG A 298 17.54 7.16 5.49
C ARG A 298 18.36 6.95 4.22
N LYS A 299 19.69 7.07 4.31
CA LYS A 299 20.57 6.96 3.13
C LYS A 299 20.50 5.58 2.48
N GLY A 300 20.26 4.53 3.26
CA GLY A 300 20.05 3.17 2.74
C GLY A 300 18.75 3.05 1.96
N ALA A 301 17.66 3.60 2.49
CA ALA A 301 16.36 3.65 1.84
C ALA A 301 16.41 4.45 0.52
N GLU A 302 17.04 5.62 0.50
CA GLU A 302 17.22 6.43 -0.71
C GLU A 302 18.02 5.69 -1.79
N ARG A 303 19.15 5.06 -1.42
CA ARG A 303 19.93 4.24 -2.35
C ARG A 303 19.11 3.08 -2.92
N LEU A 304 18.30 2.42 -2.10
CA LEU A 304 17.42 1.33 -2.54
C LEU A 304 16.39 1.84 -3.55
N ILE A 305 15.73 2.96 -3.26
CA ILE A 305 14.73 3.58 -4.14
C ILE A 305 15.36 3.95 -5.48
N ASN A 306 16.49 4.67 -5.46
CA ASN A 306 17.23 5.05 -6.67
C ASN A 306 17.72 3.82 -7.46
N TYR A 307 18.17 2.78 -6.77
CA TYR A 307 18.56 1.53 -7.43
C TYR A 307 17.39 0.90 -8.20
N GLN A 308 16.18 0.92 -7.65
CA GLN A 308 14.99 0.39 -8.35
C GLN A 308 14.58 1.27 -9.53
N ILE A 309 14.65 2.59 -9.38
CA ILE A 309 14.36 3.58 -10.43
C ILE A 309 15.35 3.40 -11.59
N ASN A 310 16.65 3.43 -11.32
CA ASN A 310 17.71 3.33 -12.33
C ASN A 310 17.70 1.99 -13.09
N ARG A 311 17.09 0.95 -12.49
CA ARG A 311 16.93 -0.37 -13.12
C ARG A 311 15.60 -0.53 -13.85
N GLY A 312 14.73 0.49 -13.86
CA GLY A 312 13.40 0.45 -14.47
C GLY A 312 12.48 -0.61 -13.85
N ARG A 313 12.62 -0.90 -12.55
CA ARG A 313 11.94 -2.03 -11.88
C ARG A 313 10.58 -1.69 -11.32
N TRP A 314 9.83 -0.86 -12.03
CA TRP A 314 8.55 -0.29 -11.63
C TRP A 314 7.56 -1.31 -11.05
N SER A 315 7.39 -2.47 -11.68
CA SER A 315 6.46 -3.52 -11.21
C SER A 315 7.10 -4.64 -10.38
N ARG A 316 8.35 -4.45 -9.93
CA ARG A 316 9.09 -5.41 -9.09
C ARG A 316 9.76 -4.74 -7.89
N ALA A 317 9.58 -3.43 -7.73
CA ALA A 317 10.15 -2.65 -6.63
C ALA A 317 9.51 -3.00 -5.28
N GLY A 318 8.21 -3.30 -5.30
CA GLY A 318 7.48 -3.87 -4.16
C GLY A 318 7.36 -5.39 -4.24
N MET A 319 7.72 -6.07 -3.17
CA MET A 319 7.45 -7.49 -2.94
C MET A 319 5.96 -7.75 -2.75
N TYR A 320 5.30 -6.89 -1.97
CA TYR A 320 3.88 -7.01 -1.58
C TYR A 320 2.92 -6.21 -2.45
N TYR A 321 3.45 -5.31 -3.28
CA TYR A 321 2.71 -4.34 -4.06
C TYR A 321 2.72 -4.70 -5.54
N PRO A 322 1.70 -5.44 -6.03
CA PRO A 322 1.75 -5.96 -7.39
C PRO A 322 1.45 -4.90 -8.45
N ASN A 323 0.90 -3.73 -8.06
CA ASN A 323 0.53 -2.69 -9.01
C ASN A 323 1.77 -1.94 -9.50
N LYS A 324 1.93 -1.86 -10.84
CA LYS A 324 3.09 -1.21 -11.49
C LYS A 324 3.29 0.24 -11.04
N TYR A 325 2.22 0.95 -10.71
CA TYR A 325 2.25 2.37 -10.39
C TYR A 325 2.26 2.68 -8.89
N HIS A 326 2.07 1.67 -8.02
CA HIS A 326 2.15 1.88 -6.57
C HIS A 326 3.51 2.45 -6.14
N PHE A 327 4.60 1.94 -6.73
CA PHE A 327 5.94 2.45 -6.40
C PHE A 327 6.13 3.94 -6.72
N HIS A 328 5.52 4.45 -7.80
CA HIS A 328 5.55 5.87 -8.13
C HIS A 328 4.78 6.69 -7.10
N TYR A 329 3.60 6.20 -6.72
CA TYR A 329 2.76 6.82 -5.70
C TYR A 329 3.49 6.92 -4.36
N ALA A 330 4.06 5.81 -3.86
CA ALA A 330 4.76 5.81 -2.59
C ALA A 330 6.03 6.69 -2.59
N VAL A 331 6.83 6.66 -3.66
CA VAL A 331 8.05 7.48 -3.75
C VAL A 331 7.74 8.95 -3.92
N SER A 332 6.77 9.34 -4.75
CA SER A 332 6.39 10.75 -4.90
C SER A 332 5.84 11.33 -3.59
N ARG A 333 5.12 10.52 -2.80
CA ARG A 333 4.68 10.91 -1.46
C ARG A 333 5.84 11.08 -0.48
N SER A 334 6.83 10.19 -0.51
CA SER A 334 8.00 10.34 0.36
C SER A 334 8.77 11.60 0.00
N MET A 335 9.01 11.86 -1.30
CA MET A 335 9.63 13.09 -1.78
C MET A 335 8.89 14.34 -1.31
N LEU A 336 7.56 14.38 -1.37
CA LEU A 336 6.80 15.51 -0.84
C LEU A 336 6.98 15.71 0.67
N ALA A 337 6.89 14.62 1.43
CA ALA A 337 7.01 14.68 2.89
C ALA A 337 8.43 15.10 3.33
N GLY A 338 9.46 14.64 2.64
CA GLY A 338 10.85 15.00 2.91
C GLY A 338 11.33 16.28 2.22
N LYS A 339 10.57 16.78 1.25
CA LYS A 339 10.96 17.87 0.35
C LYS A 339 12.28 17.55 -0.38
N ASP A 340 13.17 18.52 -0.44
CA ASP A 340 14.53 18.46 -1.00
C ASP A 340 15.46 17.46 -0.28
N LYS A 341 15.06 16.94 0.89
CA LYS A 341 15.89 16.05 1.72
C LYS A 341 15.86 14.58 1.32
N ILE A 342 15.01 14.19 0.36
CA ILE A 342 14.96 12.83 -0.17
C ILE A 342 15.47 12.85 -1.61
N SER A 343 16.66 12.27 -1.78
CA SER A 343 17.26 12.02 -3.08
C SER A 343 16.50 10.88 -3.78
N ALA A 344 15.48 11.22 -4.56
CA ALA A 344 14.88 10.30 -5.51
C ALA A 344 14.92 10.92 -6.91
N ASN A 345 15.20 10.11 -7.93
CA ASN A 345 15.28 10.57 -9.32
C ASN A 345 13.88 10.87 -9.89
N GLY A 346 13.27 11.97 -9.42
CA GLY A 346 11.92 12.40 -9.77
C GLY A 346 11.71 12.64 -11.26
N GLN A 347 12.74 13.12 -11.96
CA GLN A 347 12.68 13.26 -13.42
C GLN A 347 12.51 11.92 -14.12
N THR A 348 13.20 10.86 -13.67
CA THR A 348 13.03 9.51 -14.25
C THR A 348 11.65 8.93 -13.93
N ILE A 349 11.11 9.21 -12.74
CA ILE A 349 9.73 8.85 -12.38
C ILE A 349 8.74 9.57 -13.31
N LEU A 350 8.91 10.87 -13.51
CA LEU A 350 8.08 11.67 -14.40
C LEU A 350 8.13 11.16 -15.84
N SER A 351 9.33 10.97 -16.40
CA SER A 351 9.51 10.43 -17.75
C SER A 351 8.80 9.09 -17.91
N HIS A 352 8.98 8.15 -16.99
CA HIS A 352 8.29 6.87 -17.09
C HIS A 352 6.76 7.01 -16.98
N LEU A 353 6.23 7.91 -16.15
CA LEU A 353 4.78 8.17 -16.10
C LEU A 353 4.27 8.72 -17.43
N LEU A 354 4.95 9.72 -18.01
CA LEU A 354 4.55 10.31 -19.29
C LEU A 354 4.65 9.30 -20.44
N ASP A 355 5.71 8.49 -20.48
CA ASP A 355 5.95 7.48 -21.51
C ASP A 355 4.97 6.30 -21.46
N THR A 356 4.33 6.07 -20.31
CA THR A 356 3.46 4.90 -20.08
C THR A 356 2.01 5.24 -19.81
N GLN A 357 1.65 6.52 -19.87
CA GLN A 357 0.28 7.00 -19.94
C GLN A 357 -0.28 6.72 -21.34
N PHE A 358 -1.46 6.09 -21.41
CA PHE A 358 -2.15 5.83 -22.67
C PHE A 358 -2.75 7.12 -23.25
N GLN A 359 -3.14 7.07 -24.53
CA GLN A 359 -3.69 8.23 -25.26
C GLN A 359 -5.00 8.78 -24.68
N ASP A 360 -5.74 7.98 -23.92
CA ASP A 360 -6.96 8.38 -23.21
C ASP A 360 -6.68 8.77 -21.74
N GLY A 361 -5.41 8.77 -21.31
CA GLY A 361 -4.98 9.20 -19.98
C GLY A 361 -4.85 8.10 -18.94
N HIS A 362 -5.21 6.86 -19.25
CA HIS A 362 -5.13 5.78 -18.27
C HIS A 362 -3.73 5.18 -18.15
N PHE A 363 -3.53 4.41 -17.09
CA PHE A 363 -2.34 3.64 -16.81
C PHE A 363 -2.71 2.17 -16.60
N GLU A 364 -2.01 1.24 -17.24
CA GLU A 364 -2.29 -0.21 -17.14
C GLU A 364 -1.24 -0.93 -16.29
N SER A 365 -1.67 -1.66 -15.25
CA SER A 365 -0.80 -2.56 -14.50
C SER A 365 -0.59 -3.90 -15.22
N ARG A 366 0.26 -4.77 -14.67
CA ARG A 366 0.55 -6.07 -15.29
C ARG A 366 -0.66 -7.01 -15.23
N ARG A 367 -0.73 -7.92 -16.22
CA ARG A 367 -1.72 -9.02 -16.23
C ARG A 367 -1.60 -9.93 -14.99
N LYS A 368 -0.38 -10.24 -14.56
CA LYS A 368 -0.16 -11.12 -13.41
C LYS A 368 -0.58 -10.41 -12.10
N VAL A 369 -1.40 -11.08 -11.29
CA VAL A 369 -2.02 -10.57 -10.05
C VAL A 369 -3.05 -9.46 -10.27
N ASN A 370 -2.68 -8.34 -10.91
CA ASN A 370 -3.58 -7.20 -11.08
C ASN A 370 -4.57 -7.33 -12.24
N LYS A 371 -4.43 -8.33 -13.12
CA LYS A 371 -5.32 -8.56 -14.26
C LYS A 371 -5.49 -7.32 -15.17
N LYS A 372 -4.40 -6.57 -15.41
CA LYS A 372 -4.44 -5.30 -16.18
C LYS A 372 -5.36 -4.26 -15.56
N ASP A 373 -5.31 -4.14 -14.22
CA ASP A 373 -6.01 -3.07 -13.51
C ASP A 373 -5.67 -1.70 -14.13
N ILE A 374 -6.71 -0.99 -14.57
CA ILE A 374 -6.60 0.35 -15.14
C ILE A 374 -7.00 1.42 -14.14
N LEU A 375 -7.97 1.18 -13.26
CA LEU A 375 -8.51 2.25 -12.41
C LEU A 375 -7.53 2.61 -11.29
N GLN A 376 -7.18 1.66 -10.41
CA GLN A 376 -6.29 1.96 -9.30
C GLN A 376 -4.88 2.35 -9.79
N SER A 377 -4.39 1.71 -10.85
CA SER A 377 -3.18 2.13 -11.57
C SER A 377 -3.23 3.59 -12.00
N THR A 378 -4.35 4.03 -12.56
CA THR A 378 -4.53 5.41 -13.02
C THR A 378 -4.63 6.39 -11.87
N VAL A 379 -5.28 6.03 -10.76
CA VAL A 379 -5.29 6.84 -9.53
C VAL A 379 -3.87 7.02 -8.97
N TYR A 380 -3.06 5.96 -8.91
CA TYR A 380 -1.66 6.07 -8.50
C TYR A 380 -0.84 6.95 -9.45
N GLY A 381 -1.04 6.79 -10.77
CA GLY A 381 -0.39 7.61 -11.79
C GLY A 381 -0.74 9.08 -11.63
N LEU A 382 -2.03 9.42 -11.54
CA LEU A 382 -2.52 10.78 -11.34
C LEU A 382 -1.94 11.41 -10.07
N THR A 383 -2.03 10.70 -8.95
CA THR A 383 -1.55 11.22 -7.66
C THR A 383 -0.03 11.45 -7.70
N SER A 384 0.71 10.59 -8.40
CA SER A 384 2.15 10.78 -8.60
C SER A 384 2.46 12.01 -9.46
N LEU A 385 1.73 12.22 -10.55
CA LEU A 385 1.86 13.41 -11.40
C LEU A 385 1.56 14.70 -10.63
N LEU A 386 0.49 14.70 -9.83
CA LEU A 386 0.12 15.84 -8.97
C LEU A 386 1.19 16.11 -7.91
N ASN A 387 1.73 15.07 -7.28
CA ASN A 387 2.81 15.22 -6.31
C ASN A 387 4.11 15.76 -6.92
N LEU A 388 4.46 15.30 -8.12
CA LEU A 388 5.63 15.81 -8.86
C LEU A 388 5.41 17.27 -9.29
N LYS A 389 4.20 17.64 -9.70
CA LYS A 389 3.86 19.04 -10.00
C LYS A 389 4.02 19.93 -8.75
N GLU A 390 3.55 19.47 -7.60
CA GLU A 390 3.69 20.16 -6.31
C GLU A 390 5.17 20.35 -5.91
N LEU A 391 6.02 19.40 -6.27
CA LEU A 391 7.48 19.47 -6.09
C LEU A 391 8.18 20.39 -7.10
N GLY A 392 7.45 21.01 -8.03
CA GLY A 392 7.99 21.93 -9.03
C GLY A 392 8.52 21.27 -10.29
N TYR A 393 8.25 19.98 -10.52
CA TYR A 393 8.57 19.35 -11.81
C TYR A 393 7.63 19.85 -12.90
N ASP A 394 8.13 19.97 -14.12
CA ASP A 394 7.35 20.37 -15.29
C ASP A 394 6.43 19.23 -15.75
N VAL A 395 5.29 19.11 -15.08
CA VAL A 395 4.24 18.14 -15.41
C VAL A 395 3.21 18.82 -16.31
N PRO A 396 3.05 18.37 -17.57
CA PRO A 396 2.11 19.00 -18.50
C PRO A 396 0.67 18.94 -17.99
N LYS A 397 -0.02 20.09 -17.95
CA LYS A 397 -1.40 20.21 -17.45
C LYS A 397 -2.36 19.29 -18.21
N ASP A 398 -2.22 19.21 -19.54
CA ASP A 398 -3.05 18.37 -20.38
C ASP A 398 -2.96 16.89 -20.02
N ARG A 399 -1.78 16.42 -19.60
CA ARG A 399 -1.56 15.03 -19.18
C ARG A 399 -2.29 14.73 -17.88
N ILE A 400 -2.29 15.66 -16.93
CA ILE A 400 -3.06 15.57 -15.68
C ILE A 400 -4.56 15.59 -15.99
N ASN A 401 -5.03 16.55 -16.81
CA ASN A 401 -6.44 16.70 -17.16
C ASN A 401 -6.97 15.49 -17.93
N LEU A 402 -6.18 14.91 -18.82
CA LEU A 402 -6.55 13.70 -19.54
C LEU A 402 -6.74 12.52 -18.59
N THR A 403 -5.79 12.31 -17.65
CA THR A 403 -5.92 11.27 -16.63
C THR A 403 -7.11 11.50 -15.69
N MET A 404 -7.33 12.74 -15.24
CA MET A 404 -8.48 13.07 -14.39
C MET A 404 -9.79 12.80 -15.15
N SER A 405 -9.90 13.25 -16.39
CA SER A 405 -11.08 13.01 -17.25
C SER A 405 -11.40 11.52 -17.39
N PHE A 406 -10.37 10.71 -17.62
CA PHE A 406 -10.51 9.26 -17.66
C PHE A 406 -11.12 8.73 -16.36
N LEU A 407 -10.58 9.12 -15.20
CA LEU A 407 -11.09 8.64 -13.91
C LEU A 407 -12.53 9.10 -13.64
N LEU A 408 -12.86 10.37 -13.90
CA LEU A 408 -14.22 10.88 -13.70
C LEU A 408 -15.25 10.12 -14.55
N LYS A 409 -14.90 9.75 -15.78
CA LYS A 409 -15.75 8.93 -16.67
C LYS A 409 -16.03 7.52 -16.11
N HIS A 410 -15.14 7.00 -15.27
CA HIS A 410 -15.22 5.66 -14.71
C HIS A 410 -15.65 5.63 -13.23
N GLN A 411 -16.20 6.73 -12.71
CA GLN A 411 -16.88 6.68 -11.41
C GLN A 411 -18.13 5.82 -11.53
N ASN A 412 -18.31 4.88 -10.59
CA ASN A 412 -19.51 4.08 -10.48
C ASN A 412 -20.72 4.96 -10.06
N GLU A 413 -21.94 4.47 -10.28
CA GLU A 413 -23.17 5.18 -9.93
C GLU A 413 -23.27 5.52 -8.43
N ASP A 414 -22.74 4.63 -7.58
CA ASP A 414 -22.70 4.80 -6.13
C ASP A 414 -21.64 5.82 -5.66
N GLY A 415 -20.82 6.35 -6.58
CA GLY A 415 -19.74 7.31 -6.31
C GLY A 415 -18.36 6.68 -6.11
N SER A 416 -18.24 5.35 -6.16
CA SER A 416 -16.97 4.65 -5.97
C SER A 416 -16.15 4.47 -7.24
N TRP A 417 -14.91 3.98 -7.09
CA TRP A 417 -14.14 3.38 -8.17
C TRP A 417 -13.78 1.95 -7.82
N ASN A 418 -13.84 1.05 -8.81
CA ASN A 418 -13.52 -0.36 -8.60
C ASN A 418 -12.09 -0.54 -8.05
N GLY A 419 -11.98 -1.30 -6.97
CA GLY A 419 -10.71 -1.52 -6.28
C GLY A 419 -9.77 -2.49 -7.03
N GLY A 420 -8.55 -2.02 -7.28
CA GLY A 420 -7.43 -2.85 -7.72
C GLY A 420 -6.84 -3.70 -6.59
N VAL A 421 -5.88 -4.59 -6.92
CA VAL A 421 -5.11 -5.32 -5.90
C VAL A 421 -4.07 -4.39 -5.30
N PHE A 422 -4.37 -3.81 -4.14
CA PHE A 422 -3.44 -2.91 -3.45
C PHE A 422 -2.30 -3.67 -2.76
N PHE A 423 -2.57 -4.89 -2.30
CA PHE A 423 -1.61 -5.76 -1.64
C PHE A 423 -1.79 -7.21 -2.11
N SER A 424 -0.67 -7.87 -2.40
CA SER A 424 -0.65 -9.31 -2.61
C SER A 424 0.48 -9.92 -1.81
N GLY A 425 0.09 -10.83 -0.93
CA GLY A 425 1.00 -11.45 -0.01
C GLY A 425 0.24 -12.47 0.81
N GLY A 426 1.00 -13.34 1.44
CA GLY A 426 0.52 -14.36 2.32
C GLY A 426 1.71 -14.86 3.11
N THR A 427 1.43 -15.30 4.33
CA THR A 427 2.48 -15.74 5.26
C THR A 427 3.22 -16.98 4.75
N VAL A 428 2.60 -17.69 3.81
CA VAL A 428 3.08 -18.96 3.24
C VAL A 428 2.92 -19.05 1.71
N VAL A 429 2.32 -18.04 1.07
CA VAL A 429 2.08 -18.00 -0.38
C VAL A 429 2.21 -16.58 -0.92
N ARG A 430 2.75 -16.46 -2.13
CA ARG A 430 2.81 -15.18 -2.85
C ARG A 430 1.96 -15.24 -4.11
N ASN A 431 1.36 -14.12 -4.48
CA ASN A 431 0.55 -13.95 -5.70
C ASN A 431 -0.76 -14.79 -5.75
N VAL A 432 -1.11 -15.50 -4.68
CA VAL A 432 -2.35 -16.31 -4.60
C VAL A 432 -3.44 -15.57 -3.81
N LEU A 433 -3.04 -14.89 -2.73
CA LEU A 433 -3.91 -14.13 -1.85
C LEU A 433 -3.80 -12.64 -2.19
N HIS A 434 -4.94 -12.04 -2.55
CA HIS A 434 -5.03 -10.66 -3.04
C HIS A 434 -5.95 -9.86 -2.12
N PHE A 435 -5.59 -8.62 -1.84
CA PHE A 435 -6.40 -7.71 -1.04
C PHE A 435 -6.87 -6.54 -1.90
N LYS A 436 -8.17 -6.23 -1.80
CA LYS A 436 -8.85 -5.21 -2.61
C LYS A 436 -9.77 -4.37 -1.75
N SER A 437 -9.90 -3.09 -2.08
CA SER A 437 -10.88 -2.18 -1.50
C SER A 437 -11.21 -1.07 -2.49
N GLU A 438 -12.51 -0.90 -2.72
CA GLU A 438 -13.07 0.24 -3.44
C GLU A 438 -12.91 1.50 -2.59
N ALA A 439 -13.21 1.45 -1.29
CA ALA A 439 -13.02 2.57 -0.37
C ALA A 439 -11.59 3.13 -0.41
N TYR A 440 -10.57 2.27 -0.46
CA TYR A 440 -9.18 2.74 -0.61
C TYR A 440 -8.95 3.49 -1.93
N THR A 441 -9.46 2.97 -3.04
CA THR A 441 -9.28 3.60 -4.36
C THR A 441 -10.08 4.91 -4.45
N THR A 442 -11.29 4.94 -3.91
CA THR A 442 -12.15 6.13 -3.84
C THR A 442 -11.54 7.21 -2.94
N ALA A 443 -10.97 6.86 -1.79
CA ALA A 443 -10.29 7.81 -0.92
C ALA A 443 -9.05 8.45 -1.59
N LEU A 444 -8.28 7.67 -2.34
CA LEU A 444 -7.19 8.20 -3.16
C LEU A 444 -7.71 9.16 -4.25
N MET A 445 -8.89 8.89 -4.83
CA MET A 445 -9.50 9.83 -5.78
C MET A 445 -9.93 11.14 -5.13
N VAL A 446 -10.49 11.11 -3.92
CA VAL A 446 -10.81 12.33 -3.16
C VAL A 446 -9.54 13.18 -2.96
N LEU A 447 -8.43 12.56 -2.55
CA LEU A 447 -7.13 13.22 -2.45
C LEU A 447 -6.66 13.81 -3.78
N ALA A 448 -6.75 13.03 -4.88
CA ALA A 448 -6.35 13.50 -6.20
C ALA A 448 -7.20 14.68 -6.70
N MET A 449 -8.51 14.68 -6.43
CA MET A 449 -9.41 15.79 -6.77
C MET A 449 -9.09 17.06 -5.99
N ASN A 450 -8.81 16.97 -4.68
CA ASN A 450 -8.40 18.13 -3.89
C ASN A 450 -7.06 18.70 -4.37
N LYS A 451 -6.07 17.84 -4.65
CA LYS A 451 -4.79 18.24 -5.26
C LYS A 451 -4.98 18.93 -6.60
N TRP A 452 -5.81 18.38 -7.47
CA TRP A 452 -6.09 18.95 -8.78
C TRP A 452 -6.72 20.35 -8.67
N ALA A 453 -7.75 20.50 -7.82
CA ALA A 453 -8.45 21.77 -7.60
C ALA A 453 -7.53 22.86 -7.02
N HIS A 454 -6.55 22.47 -6.20
CA HIS A 454 -5.55 23.40 -5.68
C HIS A 454 -4.65 23.97 -6.78
N PHE A 455 -4.29 23.18 -7.80
CA PHE A 455 -3.47 23.67 -8.92
C PHE A 455 -4.24 24.50 -9.93
N ASP A 456 -5.52 24.20 -10.12
CA ASP A 456 -6.34 24.93 -11.09
C ASP A 456 -6.75 26.31 -10.56
N SER A 457 -6.94 26.45 -9.25
CA SER A 457 -7.24 27.74 -8.60
C SER A 457 -6.02 28.66 -8.39
N ALA A 458 -4.81 28.15 -8.58
CA ALA A 458 -3.57 28.91 -8.46
C ALA A 458 -3.07 29.53 -9.79
N GLN A 459 -3.83 29.34 -10.88
CA GLN A 459 -3.63 29.94 -12.21
C GLN A 459 -4.72 30.97 -12.46
#